data_AF-A0A3N6NDE6-F1
#
_entry.id   AF-A0A3N6NDE6-F1
#
_cell.length_a   1.000
_cell.length_b   1.000
_cell.length_c   1.000
_cell.angle_alpha   90.00
_cell.angle_beta   90.00
_cell.angle_gamma   90.00
#
_symmetry.space_group_name_H-M   'P 1'
#
loop_
_entity.id
_entity.type
_entity.pdbx_description
1 polymer ?
#
loop_
_entity_poly.entity_id
_entity_poly.type
_entity_poly.pdbx_seq_one_letter_code
_entity_poly.pdbx_strand_id
1 'polypeptide(L)'
;MIAPASIASALSFVLYHGYEGTEGLTGFPNIGTYLIFGVILVPVYVMVIAWFVGEPRDSKTGLMGVTYLVGITAQMWIGMFFLTMIIGIVFYGGLPEPFGSVGPP
;
A
#
# COMPACT_ATOMS: atom_id res chain seq x y z
N MET A 1 -2.76 47.44 -5.78
CA MET A 1 -2.26 46.53 -6.83
C MET A 1 -1.71 45.31 -6.13
N ILE A 2 -2.34 44.15 -6.31
CA ILE A 2 -1.88 42.89 -5.73
C ILE A 2 -0.85 42.31 -6.70
N ALA A 3 0.40 42.16 -6.26
CA ALA A 3 1.49 41.71 -7.12
C ALA A 3 1.23 40.27 -7.62
N PRO A 4 1.53 39.93 -8.88
CA PRO A 4 1.26 38.60 -9.45
C PRO A 4 1.89 37.45 -8.65
N ALA A 5 2.99 37.71 -7.95
CA ALA A 5 3.62 36.75 -7.03
C ALA A 5 2.71 36.30 -5.88
N SER A 6 1.78 37.14 -5.43
CA SER A 6 0.85 36.82 -4.33
C SER A 6 -0.33 35.95 -4.77
N ILE A 7 -0.77 36.05 -6.03
CA ILE A 7 -1.78 35.15 -6.59
C ILE A 7 -1.16 33.78 -6.82
N ALA A 8 0.06 33.73 -7.38
CA ALA A 8 0.79 32.47 -7.55
C ALA A 8 1.05 31.77 -6.20
N SER A 9 1.42 32.51 -5.16
CA SER A 9 1.61 31.97 -3.80
C SER A 9 0.31 31.56 -3.11
N ALA A 10 -0.78 32.29 -3.31
CA ALA A 10 -2.09 31.91 -2.78
C ALA A 10 -2.63 30.67 -3.49
N LEU A 11 -2.48 30.60 -4.81
CA LEU A 11 -2.85 29.44 -5.60
C LEU A 11 -1.95 28.24 -5.27
N SER A 12 -0.65 28.43 -5.01
CA SER A 12 0.21 27.32 -4.61
C SER A 12 -0.19 26.76 -3.25
N PHE A 13 -0.58 27.60 -2.28
CA PHE A 13 -1.07 27.13 -0.98
C PHE A 13 -2.42 26.38 -1.09
N VAL A 14 -3.29 26.80 -2.02
CA VAL A 14 -4.60 26.16 -2.26
C VAL A 14 -4.50 24.95 -3.18
N LEU A 15 -3.50 24.84 -4.06
CA LEU A 15 -3.34 23.70 -4.96
C LEU A 15 -2.40 22.64 -4.35
N TYR A 16 -1.38 23.12 -3.65
CA TYR A 16 -0.40 22.36 -2.88
C TYR A 16 -0.58 22.71 -1.40
N HIS A 17 -1.78 22.45 -0.88
CA HIS A 17 -2.01 22.40 0.55
C HIS A 17 -0.95 21.47 1.12
N GLY A 18 -0.03 21.98 1.96
CA GLY A 18 1.23 21.36 2.42
C GLY A 18 1.12 20.04 3.21
N TYR A 19 0.14 19.21 2.88
CA TYR A 19 0.14 17.77 3.03
C TYR A 19 0.61 17.17 1.70
N GLU A 20 1.87 17.39 1.34
CA GLU A 20 2.46 16.55 0.30
C GLU A 20 2.42 15.11 0.82
N GLY A 21 1.81 14.18 0.09
CA GLY A 21 1.72 12.76 0.47
C GLY A 21 3.09 12.06 0.60
N THR A 22 4.17 12.81 0.37
CA THR A 22 5.57 12.41 0.29
C THR A 22 6.49 13.16 1.27
N GLU A 23 6.00 14.11 2.07
CA GLU A 23 6.80 14.77 3.11
C GLU A 23 6.83 13.92 4.40
N GLY A 24 7.92 13.18 4.63
CA GLY A 24 8.17 12.40 5.85
C GLY A 24 8.47 10.91 5.63
N LEU A 25 8.18 10.06 6.62
CA LEU A 25 8.28 8.59 6.56
C LEU A 25 7.33 8.02 5.51
N THR A 26 7.68 8.14 4.23
CA THR A 26 6.88 7.67 3.09
C THR A 26 7.37 6.34 2.55
N GLY A 27 8.53 5.89 3.03
CA GLY A 27 8.94 4.50 2.99
C GLY A 27 8.05 3.65 3.90
N PHE A 28 7.70 2.46 3.42
CA PHE A 28 7.01 1.48 4.25
C PHE A 28 7.86 1.14 5.48
N PRO A 29 7.36 1.29 6.72
CA PRO A 29 5.98 1.60 7.11
C PRO A 29 5.69 3.11 7.27
N ASN A 30 4.59 3.59 6.68
CA ASN A 30 4.08 4.98 6.84
C ASN A 30 2.82 5.07 7.73
N ILE A 31 2.35 6.28 8.05
CA ILE A 31 1.12 6.50 8.83
C ILE A 31 -0.11 5.81 8.22
N GLY A 32 -0.22 5.82 6.88
CA GLY A 32 -1.30 5.15 6.16
C GLY A 32 -1.28 3.63 6.32
N THR A 33 -0.08 3.04 6.36
CA THR A 33 0.13 1.60 6.62
C THR A 33 -0.40 1.24 8.00
N TYR A 34 -0.03 2.00 9.02
CA TYR A 34 -0.54 1.78 10.37
C TYR A 34 -2.06 1.98 10.47
N LEU A 35 -2.64 2.93 9.73
CA LEU A 35 -4.08 3.13 9.72
C LEU A 35 -4.83 1.97 9.03
N ILE A 36 -4.32 1.50 7.88
CA ILE A 36 -4.93 0.38 7.15
C ILE A 36 -4.83 -0.92 7.96
N PHE A 37 -3.62 -1.29 8.39
CA PHE A 37 -3.40 -2.53 9.12
C PHE A 37 -3.86 -2.46 10.57
N GLY A 38 -3.79 -1.31 11.23
CA GLY A 38 -4.12 -1.19 12.65
C GLY A 38 -5.58 -0.87 12.94
N VAL A 39 -6.29 -0.14 12.06
CA VAL A 39 -7.67 0.31 12.32
C VAL A 39 -8.64 -0.29 11.31
N ILE A 40 -8.37 -0.14 10.01
CA ILE A 40 -9.31 -0.56 8.96
C ILE A 40 -9.44 -2.09 8.94
N LEU A 41 -8.35 -2.82 9.14
CA LEU A 41 -8.35 -4.29 9.14
C LEU A 41 -8.86 -4.94 10.43
N VAL A 42 -9.18 -4.16 11.47
CA VAL A 42 -9.66 -4.68 12.76
C VAL A 42 -10.86 -5.61 12.61
N PRO A 43 -11.92 -5.29 11.85
CA PRO A 43 -13.07 -6.19 11.70
C PRO A 43 -12.68 -7.55 11.09
N VAL A 44 -11.70 -7.57 10.18
CA VAL A 44 -11.21 -8.81 9.57
C VAL A 44 -10.47 -9.66 10.59
N TYR A 45 -9.63 -9.05 11.44
CA TYR A 45 -8.97 -9.78 12.53
C TYR A 45 -9.98 -10.37 13.50
N VAL A 46 -10.99 -9.59 13.90
CA VAL A 46 -12.06 -10.08 14.78
C VAL A 46 -12.81 -11.24 14.13
N MET A 47 -13.15 -11.13 12.85
CA MET A 47 -13.80 -12.21 12.09
C MET A 47 -12.94 -13.49 12.08
N VAL A 48 -11.65 -13.38 11.75
CA VAL A 48 -10.75 -14.54 11.69
C VAL A 48 -10.56 -15.15 13.09
N ILE A 49 -10.41 -14.33 14.13
CA ILE A 49 -10.31 -14.82 15.51
C ILE A 49 -11.60 -15.55 15.91
N ALA A 50 -12.77 -15.01 15.54
CA ALA A 50 -14.06 -15.61 15.83
C ALA A 50 -14.22 -17.02 15.22
N TRP A 51 -13.58 -17.32 14.09
CA TRP A 51 -13.61 -18.67 13.51
C TRP A 51 -12.95 -19.74 14.38
N PHE A 52 -12.01 -19.35 15.25
CA PHE A 52 -11.26 -20.29 16.11
C PHE A 52 -11.71 -20.26 17.57
N VAL A 53 -12.24 -19.12 18.03
CA VAL A 53 -12.65 -18.91 19.43
C VAL A 53 -14.17 -19.01 19.63
N GLY A 54 -14.96 -18.76 18.59
CA GLY A 54 -16.43 -18.84 18.66
C GLY A 54 -16.95 -20.27 18.72
N GLU A 55 -18.20 -20.44 19.15
CA GLU A 55 -18.88 -21.73 19.22
C GLU A 55 -20.13 -21.70 18.32
N PRO A 56 -20.39 -22.71 17.46
CA PRO A 56 -19.57 -23.92 17.25
C PRO A 56 -18.31 -23.63 16.41
N ARG A 57 -17.18 -24.25 16.78
CA ARG A 57 -15.90 -24.13 16.05
C ARG A 57 -15.56 -25.38 15.26
N ASP A 58 -15.05 -25.16 14.03
CA ASP A 58 -14.36 -26.15 13.22
C ASP A 58 -13.04 -25.54 12.71
N SER A 59 -11.95 -25.85 13.41
CA SER A 59 -10.63 -25.32 13.10
C SER A 59 -10.12 -25.75 11.73
N LYS A 60 -10.59 -26.90 11.18
CA LYS A 60 -10.18 -27.35 9.86
C LYS A 60 -10.77 -26.44 8.80
N THR A 61 -12.07 -26.15 8.89
CA THR A 61 -12.75 -25.21 7.99
C THR A 61 -12.22 -23.79 8.15
N GLY A 62 -11.99 -23.33 9.39
CA GLY A 62 -11.36 -22.04 9.66
C GLY A 62 -9.97 -21.91 9.03
N LEU A 63 -9.12 -22.93 9.16
CA LEU A 63 -7.78 -22.94 8.56
C LEU A 63 -7.82 -22.94 7.02
N MET A 64 -8.75 -23.69 6.42
CA MET A 64 -8.97 -23.62 4.96
C MET A 64 -9.34 -22.20 4.53
N GLY A 65 -10.28 -21.56 5.24
CA GLY A 65 -10.67 -20.16 4.98
C GLY A 65 -9.49 -19.19 5.08
N VAL A 66 -8.69 -19.28 6.15
CA VAL A 66 -7.48 -18.44 6.32
C VAL A 66 -6.49 -18.67 5.17
N THR A 67 -6.28 -19.92 4.77
CA THR A 67 -5.39 -20.26 3.66
C THR A 67 -5.86 -19.61 2.36
N TYR A 68 -7.18 -19.60 2.08
CA TYR A 68 -7.72 -18.91 0.92
C TYR A 68 -7.53 -17.39 1.01
N LEU A 69 -7.81 -16.77 2.16
CA LEU A 69 -7.63 -15.33 2.36
C LEU A 69 -6.18 -14.88 2.14
N VAL A 70 -5.24 -15.60 2.74
CA VAL A 70 -3.80 -15.34 2.58
C VAL A 70 -3.38 -15.62 1.14
N GLY A 71 -3.81 -16.74 0.55
CA GLY A 71 -3.45 -17.13 -0.82
C GLY A 71 -3.92 -16.11 -1.87
N ILE A 72 -5.18 -15.66 -1.78
CA ILE A 72 -5.73 -14.66 -2.72
C ILE A 72 -4.99 -13.33 -2.55
N THR A 73 -4.80 -12.89 -1.30
CA THR A 73 -4.14 -11.60 -1.02
C THR A 73 -2.68 -11.64 -1.48
N ALA A 74 -1.94 -12.71 -1.17
CA ALA A 74 -0.59 -12.90 -1.65
C ALA A 74 -0.54 -12.92 -3.18
N GLN A 75 -1.47 -13.61 -3.85
CA GLN A 75 -1.50 -13.68 -5.30
C GLN A 75 -1.75 -12.31 -5.97
N MET A 76 -2.59 -11.46 -5.38
CA MET A 76 -2.80 -10.10 -5.86
C MET A 76 -1.50 -9.28 -5.83
N TRP A 77 -0.74 -9.40 -4.74
CA TRP A 77 0.53 -8.69 -4.56
C TRP A 77 1.65 -9.27 -5.43
N ILE A 78 1.76 -10.60 -5.49
CA ILE A 78 2.73 -11.31 -6.33
C ILE A 78 2.49 -10.97 -7.81
N GLY A 79 1.23 -10.95 -8.26
CA GLY A 79 0.89 -10.57 -9.62
C GLY A 79 1.31 -9.13 -9.94
N MET A 80 1.00 -8.18 -9.06
CA MET A 80 1.44 -6.79 -9.20
C MET A 80 2.96 -6.66 -9.18
N PHE A 81 3.65 -7.42 -8.33
CA PHE A 81 5.11 -7.47 -8.27
C PHE A 81 5.74 -7.94 -9.59
N PHE A 82 5.25 -9.04 -10.17
CA PHE A 82 5.77 -9.49 -11.45
C PHE A 82 5.44 -8.53 -12.59
N LEU A 83 4.25 -7.90 -12.55
CA LEU A 83 3.88 -6.89 -13.54
C LEU A 83 4.84 -5.70 -13.51
N THR A 84 5.20 -5.18 -12.33
CA THR A 84 6.16 -4.08 -12.21
C THR A 84 7.55 -4.49 -12.68
N MET A 85 7.98 -5.73 -12.42
CA MET A 85 9.23 -6.26 -12.96
C MET A 85 9.23 -6.32 -14.49
N ILE A 86 8.15 -6.83 -15.09
CA ILE A 86 8.01 -6.90 -16.55
C ILE A 86 8.06 -5.49 -17.15
N ILE A 87 7.34 -4.54 -16.55
CA ILE A 87 7.36 -3.13 -17.00
C ILE A 87 8.77 -2.54 -16.92
N GLY A 88 9.47 -2.75 -15.81
CA GLY A 88 10.87 -2.34 -15.63
C GLY A 88 11.76 -2.84 -16.77
N ILE A 89 11.69 -4.15 -17.05
CA ILE A 89 12.53 -4.79 -18.08
C ILE A 89 12.16 -4.27 -19.48
N VAL A 90 10.87 -4.23 -19.82
CA VAL A 90 10.40 -3.92 -21.18
C VAL A 90 10.57 -2.45 -21.54
N PHE A 91 10.30 -1.53 -20.61
CA PHE A 91 10.28 -0.10 -20.89
C PHE A 91 11.54 0.63 -20.42
N TYR A 92 12.24 0.11 -19.41
CA TYR A 92 13.37 0.80 -18.77
C TYR A 92 14.69 0.01 -18.85
N GLY A 93 14.69 -1.20 -19.44
CA GLY A 93 15.90 -1.97 -19.72
C GLY A 93 16.64 -2.51 -18.49
N GLY A 94 15.99 -2.51 -17.33
CA GLY A 94 16.58 -2.92 -16.05
C GLY A 94 15.54 -3.38 -15.04
N LEU A 95 15.99 -4.04 -13.97
CA LEU A 95 15.09 -4.44 -12.88
C LEU A 95 14.66 -3.22 -12.06
N PRO A 96 13.39 -3.17 -11.60
CA PRO A 96 12.95 -2.13 -10.68
C PRO A 96 13.68 -2.23 -9.34
N GLU A 97 13.72 -1.12 -8.59
CA GLU A 97 14.17 -1.12 -7.20
C GLU A 97 13.36 -2.13 -6.36
N PRO A 98 14.00 -2.86 -5.42
CA PRO A 98 15.39 -2.76 -4.97
C PRO A 98 16.39 -3.68 -5.71
N PHE A 99 15.99 -4.31 -6.82
CA PHE A 99 16.81 -5.33 -7.51
C PHE A 99 17.72 -4.76 -8.62
N GLY A 100 17.56 -3.49 -8.98
CA GLY A 100 18.37 -2.79 -10.00
C GLY A 100 18.66 -1.33 -9.62
N SER A 101 19.64 -0.72 -10.31
CA SER A 101 20.09 0.66 -10.07
C SER A 101 19.10 1.69 -10.63
N VAL A 102 18.98 2.82 -9.94
CA VAL A 102 18.19 3.98 -10.38
C VAL A 102 18.95 4.80 -11.42
N GLY A 103 18.50 4.73 -12.66
CA GLY A 103 18.94 5.64 -13.73
C GLY A 103 19.93 5.06 -14.74
N PRO A 104 20.25 5.82 -15.79
CA PRO A 104 21.13 5.37 -16.87
C PRO A 104 22.52 5.00 -16.31
N PRO A 105 23.21 4.01 -16.92
CA PRO A 105 24.59 3.67 -16.57
C PRO A 105 25.54 4.86 -16.75
#